data_AF-A0A1T4QBC0-F1
#
_entry.id   AF-A0A1T4QBC0-F1
#
_cell.length_a   1.000
_cell.length_b   1.000
_cell.length_c   1.000
_cell.angle_alpha   90.00
_cell.angle_beta   90.00
_cell.angle_gamma   90.00
#
_symmetry.space_group_name_H-M   'P 1'
#
loop_
_entity.id
_entity.type
_entity.pdbx_description
1 polymer ?
#
loop_
_entity_poly.entity_id
_entity_poly.type
_entity_poly.pdbx_seq_one_letter_code
_entity_poly.pdbx_strand_id
1 'polypeptide(L)'
;MTPRCIIAMALILFTQSVIAQNSTRIRKASLLYPEINKGNTVNDANRSQALLYSKNIPAELGKELKQALANNKGLTNVIIGSGNTYCYTYGRNGYSANDIPEDLLKEIEESNHKNLKLSIVTTYGTNGWVVISDNNGYAYRNIPPGAARAIEKCNANKLTIDVVAIAPDGGWVIINQDYGYDYDAIDQELADKIEACNKQKKPINHIVFTPGGGWVIIYDSNGYLYKDIPAEAADAIRKINKSGEKINVVAFSKAGFVIN
;
A
#
# COMPACT_ATOMS: atom_id res chain seq x y z
N MET A 1 -57.29 -21.89 -44.15
CA MET A 1 -57.24 -20.43 -44.38
C MET A 1 -56.23 -19.83 -43.39
N THR A 2 -55.06 -19.40 -43.89
CA THR A 2 -54.09 -18.49 -43.25
C THR A 2 -54.64 -17.05 -43.21
N PRO A 3 -54.11 -16.07 -42.42
CA PRO A 3 -52.69 -15.84 -42.00
C PRO A 3 -52.51 -15.62 -40.46
N ARG A 4 -51.38 -15.82 -39.76
CA ARG A 4 -49.92 -15.62 -39.96
C ARG A 4 -49.48 -14.18 -40.27
N CYS A 5 -49.34 -13.35 -39.24
CA CYS A 5 -48.21 -12.43 -39.03
C CYS A 5 -48.37 -11.63 -37.72
N ILE A 6 -47.24 -11.16 -37.19
CA ILE A 6 -47.06 -10.34 -35.97
C ILE A 6 -46.99 -11.16 -34.67
N ILE A 7 -45.81 -11.73 -34.40
CA ILE A 7 -45.01 -11.57 -33.16
C ILE A 7 -43.61 -12.06 -33.57
N ALA A 8 -42.83 -11.18 -34.18
CA ALA A 8 -41.42 -11.40 -34.50
C ALA A 8 -40.69 -10.07 -34.34
N MET A 9 -40.73 -9.49 -33.13
CA MET A 9 -39.93 -8.29 -32.82
C MET A 9 -39.70 -8.07 -31.31
N ALA A 10 -39.61 -9.15 -30.53
CA ALA A 10 -39.23 -9.07 -29.11
C ALA A 10 -38.23 -10.16 -28.68
N LEU A 11 -37.65 -10.90 -29.64
CA LEU A 11 -36.72 -12.00 -29.38
C LEU A 11 -35.39 -11.83 -30.12
N ILE A 12 -34.92 -10.60 -30.29
CA ILE A 12 -33.53 -10.28 -30.69
C ILE A 12 -33.11 -8.98 -29.98
N LEU A 13 -33.23 -8.91 -28.66
CA LEU A 13 -32.57 -7.88 -27.84
C LEU A 13 -32.17 -8.39 -26.44
N PHE A 14 -32.15 -9.71 -26.22
CA PHE A 14 -31.75 -10.31 -24.94
C PHE A 14 -30.55 -11.26 -25.03
N THR A 15 -29.79 -11.24 -26.13
CA THR A 15 -28.57 -12.03 -26.29
C THR A 15 -27.37 -11.25 -26.82
N GLN A 16 -27.42 -9.91 -26.77
CA GLN A 16 -26.24 -9.05 -26.96
C GLN A 16 -26.14 -7.98 -25.87
N SER A 17 -25.89 -8.41 -24.63
CA SER A 17 -25.27 -7.54 -23.62
C SER A 17 -24.57 -8.33 -22.51
N VAL A 18 -23.89 -9.42 -22.86
CA VAL A 18 -22.97 -10.14 -21.94
C VAL A 18 -21.53 -10.11 -22.48
N ILE A 19 -21.21 -9.18 -23.39
CA ILE A 19 -19.83 -8.94 -23.86
C ILE A 19 -19.43 -7.46 -23.63
N ALA A 20 -20.13 -6.74 -22.76
CA ALA A 20 -19.76 -5.37 -22.40
C ALA A 20 -18.99 -5.34 -21.06
N GLN A 21 -17.68 -5.10 -21.18
CA GLN A 21 -16.84 -4.39 -20.23
C GLN A 21 -16.48 -5.11 -18.92
N ASN A 22 -15.30 -5.73 -18.90
CA ASN A 22 -14.40 -5.71 -17.74
C ASN A 22 -14.07 -4.24 -17.39
N SER A 23 -15.04 -3.51 -16.84
CA SER A 23 -14.82 -2.18 -16.30
C SER A 23 -14.10 -2.33 -14.96
N THR A 24 -12.83 -1.95 -14.99
CA THR A 24 -11.97 -1.68 -13.84
C THR A 24 -12.74 -0.83 -12.81
N ARG A 25 -13.28 -1.45 -11.74
CA ARG A 25 -14.05 -0.74 -10.71
C ARG A 25 -13.08 -0.13 -9.69
N ILE A 26 -12.63 1.09 -9.97
CA ILE A 26 -11.89 1.87 -8.97
C ILE A 26 -12.86 2.25 -7.84
N ARG A 27 -12.52 1.88 -6.60
CA ARG A 27 -13.25 2.20 -5.38
C ARG A 27 -12.46 3.21 -4.57
N LYS A 28 -13.12 4.28 -4.12
CA LYS A 28 -12.49 5.37 -3.36
C LYS A 28 -13.38 5.74 -2.19
N ALA A 29 -12.79 5.90 -1.02
CA ALA A 29 -13.47 6.55 0.09
C ALA A 29 -12.50 7.43 0.87
N SER A 30 -13.04 8.52 1.40
CA SER A 30 -12.45 9.35 2.44
C SER A 30 -13.61 9.77 3.32
N LEU A 31 -13.55 9.52 4.63
CA LEU A 31 -14.42 10.26 5.53
C LEU A 31 -13.99 11.73 5.39
N LEU A 32 -14.91 12.57 4.93
CA LEU A 32 -14.68 14.01 4.79
C LEU A 32 -14.33 14.56 6.18
N TYR A 33 -13.07 14.92 6.39
CA TYR A 33 -12.83 16.11 7.20
C TYR A 33 -13.31 17.30 6.37
N PRO A 34 -14.07 18.25 6.94
CA PRO A 34 -14.50 19.44 6.22
C PRO A 34 -13.26 20.12 5.63
N GLU A 35 -13.33 20.51 4.36
CA GLU A 35 -12.27 21.28 3.69
C GLU A 35 -11.86 22.45 4.58
N ILE A 36 -10.71 22.34 5.25
CA ILE A 36 -10.14 23.47 5.99
C ILE A 36 -9.49 24.36 4.93
N ASN A 37 -10.22 25.43 4.58
CA ASN A 37 -9.83 26.62 3.84
C ASN A 37 -9.55 26.50 2.32
N LYS A 38 -10.63 26.66 1.54
CA LYS A 38 -10.58 27.52 0.34
C LYS A 38 -10.41 28.98 0.78
N GLY A 39 -9.16 29.37 1.01
CA GLY A 39 -8.86 30.73 1.45
C GLY A 39 -7.37 30.97 1.52
N ASN A 40 -6.72 31.12 0.37
CA ASN A 40 -5.69 32.13 0.10
C ASN A 40 -4.97 31.79 -1.22
N THR A 41 -5.26 32.57 -2.26
CA THR A 41 -4.37 32.78 -3.39
C THR A 41 -3.17 33.57 -2.91
N VAL A 42 -2.14 32.88 -2.41
CA VAL A 42 -0.81 33.47 -2.19
C VAL A 42 0.20 32.58 -2.92
N ASN A 43 0.91 33.19 -3.87
CA ASN A 43 1.97 32.66 -4.72
C ASN A 43 2.71 31.41 -4.17
N ASP A 44 2.35 30.25 -4.71
CA ASP A 44 2.87 28.92 -4.34
C ASP A 44 4.17 28.54 -5.08
N ALA A 45 5.07 29.52 -5.31
CA ALA A 45 6.31 29.28 -6.06
C ALA A 45 7.41 28.57 -5.24
N ASN A 46 7.18 28.24 -3.96
CA ASN A 46 8.18 27.65 -3.06
C ASN A 46 7.65 26.55 -2.12
N ARG A 47 6.48 25.96 -2.40
CA ARG A 47 6.12 24.70 -1.72
C ARG A 47 6.99 23.60 -2.31
N SER A 48 7.79 22.92 -1.48
CA SER A 48 8.52 21.73 -1.91
C SER A 48 7.50 20.74 -2.46
N GLN A 49 7.47 20.59 -3.79
CA GLN A 49 6.61 19.61 -4.41
C GLN A 49 7.09 18.25 -3.93
N ALA A 50 6.23 17.53 -3.19
CA ALA A 50 6.53 16.19 -2.73
C ALA A 50 7.05 15.36 -3.91
N LEU A 51 8.31 14.90 -3.80
CA LEU A 51 8.99 14.21 -4.89
C LEU A 51 8.32 12.85 -5.08
N LEU A 52 7.76 12.60 -6.25
CA LEU A 52 7.19 11.31 -6.63
C LEU A 52 8.04 10.70 -7.74
N TYR A 53 8.70 9.59 -7.44
CA TYR A 53 9.38 8.77 -8.43
C TYR A 53 8.60 7.49 -8.65
N SER A 54 8.23 7.21 -9.89
CA SER A 54 7.54 5.98 -10.24
C SER A 54 7.99 5.48 -11.59
N LYS A 55 8.05 4.16 -11.75
CA LYS A 55 8.37 3.51 -13.01
C LYS A 55 7.41 2.34 -13.23
N ASN A 56 6.88 2.20 -14.45
CA ASN A 56 6.08 1.05 -14.88
C ASN A 56 4.94 0.67 -13.92
N ILE A 57 4.18 1.67 -13.47
CA ILE A 57 3.00 1.49 -12.63
C ILE A 57 1.72 1.66 -13.46
N PRO A 58 0.56 1.16 -12.99
CA PRO A 58 -0.72 1.43 -13.64
C PRO A 58 -0.91 2.93 -13.88
N ALA A 59 -1.33 3.31 -15.09
CA ALA A 59 -1.42 4.73 -15.48
C ALA A 59 -2.36 5.54 -14.57
N GLU A 60 -3.51 4.96 -14.22
CA GLU A 60 -4.46 5.58 -13.28
C GLU A 60 -3.87 5.73 -11.89
N LEU A 61 -3.12 4.75 -11.37
CA LEU A 61 -2.40 4.90 -10.10
C LEU A 61 -1.45 6.10 -10.15
N GLY A 62 -0.65 6.24 -11.20
CA GLY A 62 0.28 7.36 -11.35
C GLY A 62 -0.43 8.73 -11.38
N LYS A 63 -1.59 8.82 -12.03
CA LYS A 63 -2.42 10.03 -12.03
C LYS A 63 -2.99 10.33 -10.64
N GLU A 64 -3.50 9.31 -9.96
CA GLU A 64 -4.08 9.42 -8.63
C GLU A 64 -3.08 9.82 -7.56
N LEU A 65 -1.88 9.24 -7.56
CA LEU A 65 -0.82 9.59 -6.61
C LEU A 65 -0.40 11.05 -6.79
N LYS A 66 -0.21 11.51 -8.03
CA LYS A 66 0.09 12.93 -8.31
C LYS A 66 -1.01 13.86 -7.79
N GLN A 67 -2.27 13.48 -8.00
CA GLN A 67 -3.41 14.27 -7.51
C GLN A 67 -3.51 14.24 -5.97
N ALA A 68 -3.22 13.10 -5.34
CA ALA A 68 -3.22 12.99 -3.88
C ALA A 68 -2.13 13.86 -3.24
N LEU A 69 -0.94 13.89 -3.83
CA LEU A 69 0.16 14.75 -3.41
C LEU A 69 -0.15 16.24 -3.63
N ALA A 70 -0.70 16.61 -4.79
CA ALA A 70 -1.13 18.00 -5.06
C ALA A 70 -2.18 18.51 -4.06
N ASN A 71 -2.98 17.60 -3.51
CA ASN A 71 -4.00 17.91 -2.50
C ASN A 71 -3.51 17.72 -1.05
N ASN A 72 -2.21 17.51 -0.83
CA ASN A 72 -1.60 17.30 0.50
C ASN A 72 -2.28 16.20 1.32
N LYS A 73 -2.75 15.12 0.66
CA LYS A 73 -3.49 14.05 1.35
C LYS A 73 -2.63 13.19 2.30
N GLY A 74 -1.30 13.34 2.26
CA GLY A 74 -0.36 12.57 3.09
C GLY A 74 -0.45 11.07 2.80
N LEU A 75 0.27 10.60 1.78
CA LEU A 75 0.29 9.17 1.45
C LEU A 75 0.90 8.37 2.61
N THR A 76 0.29 7.23 2.95
CA THR A 76 0.75 6.38 4.06
C THR A 76 1.18 4.99 3.61
N ASN A 77 0.51 4.40 2.61
CA ASN A 77 0.90 3.12 2.03
C ASN A 77 0.55 3.09 0.53
N VAL A 78 1.33 2.34 -0.25
CA VAL A 78 1.02 2.00 -1.64
C VAL A 78 1.31 0.52 -1.86
N ILE A 79 0.40 -0.16 -2.55
CA ILE A 79 0.48 -1.54 -2.97
C ILE A 79 0.31 -1.57 -4.47
N ILE A 80 1.17 -2.33 -5.14
CA ILE A 80 1.15 -2.50 -6.59
C ILE A 80 1.15 -4.00 -6.88
N GLY A 81 0.01 -4.51 -7.36
CA GLY A 81 -0.15 -5.91 -7.74
C GLY A 81 0.27 -6.17 -9.19
N SER A 82 -0.17 -7.31 -9.72
CA SER A 82 -0.04 -7.62 -11.15
C SER A 82 -1.06 -6.86 -11.99
N GLY A 83 -0.71 -6.50 -13.22
CA GLY A 83 -1.62 -5.83 -14.14
C GLY A 83 -2.04 -4.45 -13.64
N ASN A 84 -3.34 -4.25 -13.42
CA ASN A 84 -3.91 -2.99 -12.95
C ASN A 84 -4.24 -2.99 -11.44
N THR A 85 -3.91 -4.05 -10.70
CA THR A 85 -4.18 -4.14 -9.26
C THR A 85 -3.35 -3.13 -8.49
N TYR A 86 -4.01 -2.30 -7.67
CA TYR A 86 -3.33 -1.41 -6.73
C TYR A 86 -4.23 -1.04 -5.56
N CYS A 87 -3.60 -0.62 -4.46
CA CYS A 87 -4.26 0.08 -3.37
C CYS A 87 -3.30 1.16 -2.85
N TYR A 88 -3.81 2.32 -2.46
CA TYR A 88 -3.03 3.23 -1.62
C TYR A 88 -3.92 3.84 -0.55
N THR A 89 -3.30 4.14 0.58
CA THR A 89 -3.94 4.81 1.70
C THR A 89 -3.35 6.20 1.91
N TYR A 90 -4.16 7.09 2.44
CA TYR A 90 -3.77 8.47 2.70
C TYR A 90 -4.51 9.04 3.91
N GLY A 91 -3.87 10.01 4.56
CA GLY A 91 -4.37 10.62 5.77
C GLY A 91 -4.60 9.58 6.87
N ARG A 92 -5.75 9.67 7.54
CA ARG A 92 -6.10 8.73 8.62
C ARG A 92 -6.55 7.38 8.05
N ASN A 93 -7.57 7.37 7.21
CA ASN A 93 -8.26 6.16 6.77
C ASN A 93 -8.72 6.25 5.31
N GLY A 94 -8.29 7.26 4.56
CA GLY A 94 -8.64 7.40 3.16
C GLY A 94 -7.95 6.33 2.34
N TYR A 95 -8.63 5.83 1.31
CA TYR A 95 -8.05 4.85 0.39
C TYR A 95 -8.54 5.05 -1.05
N SER A 96 -7.78 4.49 -1.97
CA SER A 96 -8.22 4.17 -3.32
C SER A 96 -7.72 2.76 -3.63
N ALA A 97 -8.59 1.96 -4.20
CA ALA A 97 -8.30 0.57 -4.52
C ALA A 97 -8.84 0.23 -5.89
N ASN A 98 -8.11 -0.63 -6.58
CA ASN A 98 -8.48 -1.16 -7.87
C ASN A 98 -8.06 -2.61 -7.98
N ASP A 99 -9.01 -3.48 -8.30
CA ASP A 99 -8.78 -4.90 -8.58
C ASP A 99 -7.97 -5.62 -7.49
N ILE A 100 -8.23 -5.28 -6.22
CA ILE A 100 -7.73 -6.00 -5.04
C ILE A 100 -8.71 -7.10 -4.63
N PRO A 101 -8.29 -8.10 -3.84
CA PRO A 101 -9.21 -9.10 -3.29
C PRO A 101 -10.39 -8.45 -2.55
N GLU A 102 -11.61 -8.92 -2.82
CA GLU A 102 -12.85 -8.33 -2.29
C GLU A 102 -12.91 -8.37 -0.75
N ASP A 103 -12.36 -9.42 -0.16
CA ASP A 103 -12.25 -9.57 1.29
C ASP A 103 -11.25 -8.57 1.90
N LEU A 104 -10.13 -8.28 1.23
CA LEU A 104 -9.24 -7.19 1.63
C LEU A 104 -9.94 -5.83 1.53
N LEU A 105 -10.66 -5.58 0.43
CA LEU A 105 -11.42 -4.35 0.26
C LEU A 105 -12.44 -4.17 1.40
N LYS A 106 -13.13 -5.23 1.78
CA LYS A 106 -14.10 -5.21 2.89
C LYS A 106 -13.44 -4.81 4.20
N GLU A 107 -12.27 -5.36 4.55
CA GLU A 107 -11.57 -4.98 5.79
C GLU A 107 -11.11 -3.51 5.79
N ILE A 108 -10.68 -3.00 4.63
CA ILE A 108 -10.33 -1.59 4.43
C ILE A 108 -11.57 -0.70 4.61
N GLU A 109 -12.69 -1.07 4.00
CA GLU A 109 -13.98 -0.36 4.10
C GLU A 109 -14.52 -0.35 5.52
N GLU A 110 -14.46 -1.49 6.22
CA GLU A 110 -14.85 -1.57 7.62
C GLU A 110 -13.98 -0.68 8.51
N SER A 111 -12.67 -0.69 8.31
CA SER A 111 -11.74 0.19 9.03
C SER A 111 -12.03 1.67 8.75
N ASN A 112 -12.31 2.01 7.49
CA ASN A 112 -12.72 3.34 7.08
C ASN A 112 -14.02 3.76 7.79
N HIS A 113 -15.07 2.94 7.74
CA HIS A 113 -16.37 3.20 8.38
C HIS A 113 -16.24 3.36 9.90
N LYS A 114 -15.37 2.58 10.56
CA LYS A 114 -15.08 2.68 11.99
C LYS A 114 -14.15 3.85 12.35
N ASN A 115 -13.73 4.66 11.37
CA ASN A 115 -12.77 5.77 11.52
C ASN A 115 -11.43 5.37 12.18
N LEU A 116 -11.02 4.11 11.96
CA LEU A 116 -9.74 3.59 12.40
C LEU A 116 -8.65 4.05 11.43
N LYS A 117 -7.50 4.50 11.94
CA LYS A 117 -6.37 4.78 11.07
C LYS A 117 -5.92 3.48 10.40
N LEU A 118 -5.70 3.52 9.08
CA LEU A 118 -5.06 2.43 8.35
C LEU A 118 -3.55 2.62 8.43
N SER A 119 -2.89 1.83 9.29
CA SER A 119 -1.46 1.96 9.52
C SER A 119 -0.66 1.14 8.52
N ILE A 120 -1.11 -0.08 8.21
CA ILE A 120 -0.43 -0.98 7.29
C ILE A 120 -1.46 -1.68 6.42
N VAL A 121 -1.24 -1.67 5.11
CA VAL A 121 -1.93 -2.54 4.16
C VAL A 121 -0.84 -3.11 3.26
N THR A 122 -0.70 -4.44 3.24
CA THR A 122 0.30 -5.13 2.40
C THR A 122 -0.29 -6.38 1.76
N THR A 123 0.24 -6.77 0.61
CA THR A 123 -0.15 -8.00 -0.10
C THR A 123 1.06 -8.91 -0.27
N TYR A 124 0.82 -10.20 -0.16
CA TYR A 124 1.80 -11.27 -0.32
C TYR A 124 1.28 -12.32 -1.31
N GLY A 125 2.09 -12.64 -2.33
CA GLY A 125 1.68 -13.57 -3.38
C GLY A 125 0.38 -13.13 -4.08
N THR A 126 -0.41 -14.09 -4.55
CA THR A 126 -1.61 -13.80 -5.33
C THR A 126 -2.83 -13.43 -4.48
N ASN A 127 -2.90 -13.91 -3.22
CA ASN A 127 -4.10 -13.79 -2.37
C ASN A 127 -3.80 -13.57 -0.87
N GLY A 128 -2.54 -13.32 -0.49
CA GLY A 128 -2.16 -13.03 0.88
C GLY A 128 -2.23 -11.53 1.16
N TRP A 129 -2.67 -11.14 2.35
CA TRP A 129 -2.72 -9.75 2.75
C TRP A 129 -2.73 -9.58 4.27
N VAL A 130 -2.31 -8.39 4.73
CA VAL A 130 -2.40 -7.95 6.12
C VAL A 130 -2.93 -6.53 6.16
N VAL A 131 -3.86 -6.27 7.07
CA VAL A 131 -4.35 -4.94 7.45
C VAL A 131 -4.08 -4.75 8.93
N ILE A 132 -3.36 -3.68 9.29
CA ILE A 132 -3.20 -3.21 10.67
C ILE A 132 -3.85 -1.83 10.77
N SER A 133 -4.67 -1.65 11.81
CA SER A 133 -5.36 -0.40 12.09
C SER A 133 -5.21 0.04 13.55
N ASP A 134 -5.62 1.29 13.84
CA ASP A 134 -5.64 1.82 15.21
C ASP A 134 -6.39 0.89 16.19
N ASN A 135 -6.14 1.08 17.49
CA ASN A 135 -6.69 0.25 18.57
C ASN A 135 -6.26 -1.22 18.48
N ASN A 136 -5.06 -1.48 17.95
CA ASN A 136 -4.50 -2.82 17.82
C ASN A 136 -5.36 -3.74 16.93
N GLY A 137 -6.13 -3.15 16.00
CA GLY A 137 -6.95 -3.88 15.05
C GLY A 137 -6.06 -4.57 14.01
N TYR A 138 -6.36 -5.83 13.71
CA TYR A 138 -5.68 -6.57 12.67
C TYR A 138 -6.64 -7.48 11.92
N ALA A 139 -6.36 -7.69 10.64
CA ALA A 139 -6.94 -8.73 9.82
C ALA A 139 -5.86 -9.23 8.86
N TYR A 140 -5.88 -10.52 8.55
CA TYR A 140 -4.94 -11.09 7.59
C TYR A 140 -5.55 -12.29 6.86
N ARG A 141 -4.97 -12.63 5.72
CA ARG A 141 -5.28 -13.85 4.98
C ARG A 141 -4.02 -14.42 4.34
N ASN A 142 -3.90 -15.75 4.33
CA ASN A 142 -2.88 -16.49 3.56
C ASN A 142 -1.45 -15.94 3.74
N ILE A 143 -1.08 -15.60 4.97
CA ILE A 143 0.28 -15.19 5.33
C ILE A 143 1.04 -16.35 5.98
N PRO A 144 2.39 -16.29 6.06
CA PRO A 144 3.16 -17.28 6.78
C PRO A 144 2.63 -17.50 8.22
N PRO A 145 2.47 -18.75 8.70
CA PRO A 145 1.94 -19.02 10.04
C PRO A 145 2.76 -18.38 11.17
N GLY A 146 4.08 -18.23 10.99
CA GLY A 146 4.94 -17.51 11.93
C GLY A 146 4.55 -16.04 12.06
N ALA A 147 4.33 -15.36 10.94
CA ALA A 147 3.88 -13.97 10.90
C ALA A 147 2.51 -13.80 11.59
N ALA A 148 1.55 -14.70 11.30
CA ALA A 148 0.24 -14.70 11.94
C ALA A 148 0.36 -14.78 13.47
N ARG A 149 1.14 -15.76 13.98
CA ARG A 149 1.39 -15.91 15.41
C ARG A 149 2.07 -14.69 16.03
N ALA A 150 3.00 -14.05 15.33
CA ALA A 150 3.68 -12.86 15.81
C ALA A 150 2.75 -11.63 15.86
N ILE A 151 1.86 -11.46 14.87
CA ILE A 151 0.80 -10.43 14.91
C ILE A 151 -0.13 -10.67 16.11
N GLU A 152 -0.61 -11.91 16.29
CA GLU A 152 -1.48 -12.29 17.40
C GLU A 152 -0.81 -12.09 18.76
N LYS A 153 0.48 -12.41 18.86
CA LYS A 153 1.29 -12.15 20.06
C LYS A 153 1.39 -10.66 20.35
N CYS A 154 1.64 -9.82 19.35
CA CYS A 154 1.63 -8.36 19.54
C CYS A 154 0.26 -7.90 20.03
N ASN A 155 -0.81 -8.43 19.43
CA ASN A 155 -2.18 -8.10 19.82
C ASN A 155 -2.46 -8.47 21.29
N ALA A 156 -2.19 -9.71 21.67
CA ALA A 156 -2.40 -10.23 23.03
C ALA A 156 -1.63 -9.46 24.10
N ASN A 157 -0.44 -8.96 23.76
CA ASN A 157 0.40 -8.17 24.65
C ASN A 157 0.15 -6.65 24.55
N LYS A 158 -0.84 -6.21 23.75
CA LYS A 158 -1.17 -4.80 23.51
C LYS A 158 0.00 -3.99 22.97
N LEU A 159 0.87 -4.62 22.18
CA LEU A 159 1.98 -3.96 21.50
C LEU A 159 1.48 -3.39 20.17
N THR A 160 1.77 -2.12 19.91
CA THR A 160 1.49 -1.51 18.62
C THR A 160 2.42 -2.10 17.56
N ILE A 161 1.87 -2.49 16.42
CA ILE A 161 2.65 -2.96 15.26
C ILE A 161 2.93 -1.76 14.35
N ASP A 162 4.21 -1.49 14.13
CA ASP A 162 4.66 -0.35 13.31
C ASP A 162 4.97 -0.78 11.87
N VAL A 163 5.48 -2.00 11.69
CA VAL A 163 5.83 -2.55 10.36
C VAL A 163 5.45 -4.02 10.27
N VAL A 164 4.88 -4.40 9.13
CA VAL A 164 4.72 -5.80 8.70
C VAL A 164 5.25 -5.90 7.27
N ALA A 165 6.27 -6.72 7.07
CA ALA A 165 6.85 -6.98 5.76
C ALA A 165 6.88 -8.50 5.53
N ILE A 166 6.41 -8.94 4.36
CA ILE A 166 6.43 -10.34 3.97
C ILE A 166 7.18 -10.43 2.63
N ALA A 167 8.26 -11.20 2.62
CA ALA A 167 9.11 -11.46 1.47
C ALA A 167 8.46 -12.44 0.49
N PRO A 168 8.81 -12.41 -0.81
CA PRO A 168 8.19 -13.27 -1.83
C PRO A 168 8.31 -14.78 -1.57
N ASP A 169 9.35 -15.21 -0.86
CA ASP A 169 9.63 -16.59 -0.48
C ASP A 169 8.94 -17.02 0.83
N GLY A 170 8.19 -16.12 1.46
CA GLY A 170 7.49 -16.39 2.72
C GLY A 170 8.29 -16.00 3.97
N GLY A 171 9.50 -15.46 3.81
CA GLY A 171 10.19 -14.75 4.89
C GLY A 171 9.35 -13.57 5.39
N TRP A 172 9.50 -13.17 6.64
CA TRP A 172 8.72 -12.06 7.19
C TRP A 172 9.44 -11.32 8.31
N VAL A 173 9.05 -10.07 8.50
CA VAL A 173 9.52 -9.18 9.57
C VAL A 173 8.33 -8.42 10.15
N ILE A 174 8.26 -8.37 11.47
CA ILE A 174 7.32 -7.53 12.22
C ILE A 174 8.13 -6.65 13.16
N ILE A 175 7.93 -5.33 13.06
CA ILE A 175 8.45 -4.34 14.00
C ILE A 175 7.27 -3.86 14.84
N ASN A 176 7.47 -3.80 16.16
CA ASN A 176 6.49 -3.32 17.10
C ASN A 176 7.11 -2.31 18.07
N GLN A 177 6.25 -1.79 18.95
CA GLN A 177 6.57 -0.79 19.95
C GLN A 177 7.89 -1.07 20.70
N ASP A 178 8.57 0.00 21.12
CA ASP A 178 9.80 -0.05 21.92
C ASP A 178 10.95 -0.79 21.21
N TYR A 179 11.02 -0.63 19.88
CA TYR A 179 12.01 -1.27 19.01
C TYR A 179 11.89 -2.79 18.95
N GLY A 180 10.83 -3.40 19.47
CA GLY A 180 10.65 -4.85 19.41
C GLY A 180 10.56 -5.33 17.97
N TYR A 181 11.12 -6.52 17.71
CA TYR A 181 11.07 -7.13 16.39
C TYR A 181 10.93 -8.65 16.49
N ASP A 182 10.34 -9.23 15.46
CA ASP A 182 10.25 -10.67 15.24
C ASP A 182 10.41 -10.92 13.73
N TYR A 183 11.10 -11.98 13.36
CA TYR A 183 11.32 -12.34 11.95
C TYR A 183 11.57 -13.83 11.80
N ASP A 184 11.33 -14.35 10.60
CA ASP A 184 11.70 -15.71 10.22
C ASP A 184 11.98 -15.77 8.72
N ALA A 185 12.84 -16.71 8.32
CA ALA A 185 13.19 -17.01 6.93
C ALA A 185 13.57 -15.77 6.09
N ILE A 186 14.29 -14.81 6.68
CA ILE A 186 14.91 -13.67 5.98
C ILE A 186 16.41 -13.89 5.81
N ASP A 187 17.04 -13.19 4.85
CA ASP A 187 18.49 -13.26 4.69
C ASP A 187 19.24 -12.63 5.87
N GLN A 188 20.41 -13.17 6.20
CA GLN A 188 21.18 -12.78 7.38
C GLN A 188 21.56 -11.29 7.38
N GLU A 189 21.81 -10.71 6.20
CA GLU A 189 22.17 -9.29 6.12
C GLU A 189 21.01 -8.40 6.56
N LEU A 190 19.77 -8.72 6.15
CA LEU A 190 18.59 -8.01 6.62
C LEU A 190 18.43 -8.13 8.14
N ALA A 191 18.59 -9.33 8.69
CA ALA A 191 18.52 -9.58 10.13
C ALA A 191 19.55 -8.73 10.90
N ASP A 192 20.81 -8.71 10.44
CA ASP A 192 21.88 -7.93 11.04
C ASP A 192 21.59 -6.42 11.00
N LYS A 193 20.99 -5.92 9.91
CA LYS A 193 20.60 -4.50 9.79
C LYS A 193 19.47 -4.14 10.75
N ILE A 194 18.46 -5.00 10.89
CA ILE A 194 17.36 -4.79 11.85
C ILE A 194 17.91 -4.75 13.28
N GLU A 195 18.75 -5.71 13.65
CA GLU A 195 19.38 -5.75 14.96
C GLU A 195 20.26 -4.51 15.22
N ALA A 196 21.03 -4.06 14.21
CA ALA A 196 21.84 -2.86 14.32
C ALA A 196 21.00 -1.59 14.54
N CYS A 197 19.86 -1.45 13.84
CA CYS A 197 18.91 -0.35 14.05
C CYS A 197 18.32 -0.40 15.47
N ASN A 198 17.88 -1.59 15.92
CA ASN A 198 17.37 -1.79 17.28
C ASN A 198 18.41 -1.41 18.34
N LYS A 199 19.65 -1.93 18.26
CA LYS A 199 20.74 -1.62 19.20
C LYS A 199 21.04 -0.12 19.29
N GLN A 200 20.91 0.57 18.17
CA GLN A 200 21.13 2.02 18.07
C GLN A 200 19.88 2.84 18.44
N LYS A 201 18.76 2.21 18.79
CA LYS A 201 17.46 2.86 19.05
C LYS A 201 17.00 3.73 17.89
N LYS A 202 17.20 3.24 16.66
CA LYS A 202 16.73 3.88 15.44
C LYS A 202 15.39 3.28 15.01
N PRO A 203 14.25 3.98 15.15
CA PRO A 203 12.96 3.41 14.79
C PRO A 203 12.93 3.06 13.31
N ILE A 204 12.51 1.84 13.00
CA ILE A 204 12.29 1.39 11.62
C ILE A 204 10.85 1.76 11.26
N ASN A 205 10.69 2.59 10.23
CA ASN A 205 9.37 3.06 9.79
C ASN A 205 8.80 2.18 8.68
N HIS A 206 9.66 1.63 7.81
CA HIS A 206 9.24 0.78 6.71
C HIS A 206 10.28 -0.28 6.42
N ILE A 207 9.79 -1.48 6.09
CA ILE A 207 10.57 -2.54 5.45
C ILE A 207 9.76 -3.01 4.26
N VAL A 208 10.36 -3.03 3.08
CA VAL A 208 9.67 -3.40 1.84
C VAL A 208 10.55 -4.34 1.04
N PHE A 209 10.00 -5.50 0.65
CA PHE A 209 10.68 -6.45 -0.23
C PHE A 209 10.38 -6.16 -1.69
N THR A 210 11.38 -6.38 -2.55
CA THR A 210 11.19 -6.46 -4.00
C THR A 210 10.67 -7.85 -4.37
N PRO A 211 9.99 -8.01 -5.52
CA PRO A 211 9.58 -9.34 -6.00
C PRO A 211 10.74 -10.32 -6.24
N GLY A 212 11.97 -9.82 -6.35
CA GLY A 212 13.18 -10.61 -6.52
C GLY A 212 13.88 -10.99 -5.21
N GLY A 213 13.32 -10.63 -4.05
CA GLY A 213 13.89 -10.92 -2.73
C GLY A 213 14.86 -9.85 -2.19
N GLY A 214 15.14 -8.79 -2.95
CA GLY A 214 15.80 -7.60 -2.42
C GLY A 214 14.92 -6.85 -1.42
N TRP A 215 15.48 -5.86 -0.71
CA TRP A 215 14.75 -5.16 0.34
C TRP A 215 15.21 -3.72 0.52
N VAL A 216 14.35 -2.91 1.14
CA VAL A 216 14.61 -1.55 1.61
C VAL A 216 14.18 -1.44 3.06
N ILE A 217 15.02 -0.86 3.92
CA ILE A 217 14.67 -0.39 5.26
C ILE A 217 14.69 1.14 5.24
N ILE A 218 13.61 1.77 5.71
CA ILE A 218 13.57 3.21 6.04
C ILE A 218 13.49 3.33 7.56
N TYR A 219 14.41 4.10 8.16
CA TYR A 219 14.52 4.28 9.60
C TYR A 219 14.79 5.74 9.98
N ASP A 220 14.60 6.10 11.24
CA ASP A 220 14.70 7.49 11.75
C ASP A 220 13.85 8.47 10.91
N SER A 221 14.30 9.70 10.72
CA SER A 221 13.62 10.69 9.89
C SER A 221 13.93 10.55 8.40
N ASN A 222 15.12 10.03 8.06
CA ASN A 222 15.62 10.00 6.68
C ASN A 222 16.68 8.91 6.43
N GLY A 223 16.86 7.96 7.37
CA GLY A 223 17.80 6.86 7.19
C GLY A 223 17.28 5.82 6.20
N TYR A 224 18.16 5.26 5.38
CA TYR A 224 17.80 4.14 4.50
C TYR A 224 18.94 3.12 4.39
N LEU A 225 18.56 1.86 4.19
CA LEU A 225 19.42 0.74 3.80
C LEU A 225 18.70 -0.03 2.71
N TYR A 226 19.42 -0.64 1.78
CA TYR A 226 18.81 -1.50 0.76
C TYR A 226 19.78 -2.55 0.25
N LYS A 227 19.21 -3.58 -0.36
CA LYS A 227 19.92 -4.64 -1.08
C LYS A 227 19.10 -5.09 -2.28
N ASP A 228 19.78 -5.33 -3.40
CA ASP A 228 19.21 -5.94 -4.61
C ASP A 228 17.89 -5.29 -5.10
N ILE A 229 17.87 -3.96 -5.12
CA ILE A 229 16.77 -3.16 -5.69
C ILE A 229 17.16 -2.59 -7.07
N PRO A 230 16.18 -2.26 -7.94
CA PRO A 230 16.47 -1.60 -9.21
C PRO A 230 17.28 -0.31 -9.03
N ALA A 231 18.26 -0.07 -9.89
CA ALA A 231 19.17 1.08 -9.78
C ALA A 231 18.42 2.42 -9.77
N GLU A 232 17.35 2.56 -10.56
CA GLU A 232 16.54 3.77 -10.60
C GLU A 232 15.72 3.98 -9.31
N ALA A 233 15.37 2.90 -8.61
CA ALA A 233 14.73 2.99 -7.29
C ALA A 233 15.74 3.45 -6.23
N ALA A 234 16.97 2.91 -6.26
CA ALA A 234 18.05 3.38 -5.41
C ALA A 234 18.38 4.87 -5.67
N ASP A 235 18.39 5.31 -6.93
CA ASP A 235 18.56 6.72 -7.29
C ASP A 235 17.44 7.61 -6.78
N ALA A 236 16.18 7.16 -6.86
CA ALA A 236 15.04 7.89 -6.33
C ALA A 236 15.15 8.07 -4.80
N ILE A 237 15.45 7.01 -4.06
CA ILE A 237 15.70 7.06 -2.61
C ILE A 237 16.81 8.06 -2.29
N ARG A 238 17.94 7.99 -3.02
CA ARG A 238 19.07 8.92 -2.84
C ARG A 238 18.68 10.38 -3.09
N LYS A 239 17.87 10.65 -4.11
CA LYS A 239 17.44 12.02 -4.46
C LYS A 239 16.53 12.61 -3.40
N ILE A 240 15.54 11.86 -2.93
CA ILE A 240 14.64 12.29 -1.84
C ILE A 240 15.44 12.53 -0.56
N ASN A 241 16.32 11.59 -0.21
CA ASN A 241 17.16 11.73 0.97
C ASN A 241 18.04 13.00 0.91
N LYS A 242 18.67 13.28 -0.25
CA LYS A 242 19.50 14.46 -0.47
C LYS A 242 18.73 15.78 -0.45
N SER A 243 17.44 15.78 -0.79
CA SER A 243 16.60 16.98 -0.66
C SER A 243 16.19 17.26 0.79
N GLY A 244 16.49 16.35 1.72
CA GLY A 244 16.08 16.46 3.13
C GLY A 244 14.61 16.11 3.37
N GLU A 245 13.91 15.63 2.35
CA GLU A 245 12.51 15.21 2.44
C GLU A 245 12.43 13.81 3.06
N LYS A 246 11.35 13.55 3.81
CA LYS A 246 11.09 12.22 4.38
C LYS A 246 10.54 11.29 3.30
N ILE A 247 11.10 10.08 3.21
CA ILE A 247 10.51 8.99 2.44
C ILE A 247 9.31 8.46 3.22
N ASN A 248 8.12 8.65 2.67
CA ASN A 248 6.84 8.22 3.24
C ASN A 248 6.36 6.89 2.67
N VAL A 249 6.70 6.60 1.41
CA VAL A 249 6.22 5.41 0.72
C VAL A 249 7.34 4.80 -0.11
N VAL A 250 7.49 3.49 -0.01
CA VAL A 250 8.25 2.66 -0.95
C VAL A 250 7.37 1.47 -1.32
N ALA A 251 7.22 1.19 -2.60
CA ALA A 251 6.45 0.05 -3.08
C ALA A 251 7.06 -0.52 -4.37
N PHE A 252 7.09 -1.84 -4.48
CA PHE A 252 7.61 -2.55 -5.65
C PHE A 252 6.55 -3.48 -6.24
N SER A 253 6.60 -3.66 -7.56
CA SER A 253 5.91 -4.71 -8.30
C SER A 253 6.89 -5.41 -9.21
N LYS A 254 6.47 -6.50 -9.88
CA LYS A 254 7.31 -7.19 -10.87
C LYS A 254 7.72 -6.27 -12.03
N ALA A 255 6.92 -5.26 -12.33
CA ALA A 255 7.15 -4.36 -13.46
C ALA A 255 7.87 -3.07 -13.05
N GLY A 256 7.72 -2.62 -11.79
CA GLY A 256 7.92 -1.22 -11.45
C GLY A 256 8.00 -0.90 -9.96
N PHE A 257 8.00 0.40 -9.65
CA PHE A 257 8.06 0.90 -8.27
C PHE A 257 7.38 2.27 -8.13
N VAL A 258 7.06 2.61 -6.87
CA VAL A 258 6.68 3.95 -6.40
C VAL A 258 7.54 4.30 -5.19
N ILE A 259 8.12 5.51 -5.19
CA ILE A 259 8.81 6.08 -4.04
C ILE A 259 8.36 7.54 -3.89
N ASN A 260 7.94 7.90 -2.68
CA ASN A 260 7.59 9.27 -2.28
C ASN A 260 8.15 9.60 -0.90
#